data_AF-A0A0R3TWP3-F1
#
_entry.id   AF-A0A0R3TWP3-F1
#
_cell.length_a   1.000
_cell.length_b   1.000
_cell.length_c   1.000
_cell.angle_alpha   90.00
_cell.angle_beta   90.00
_cell.angle_gamma   90.00
#
_symmetry.space_group_name_H-M   'P 1'
#
loop_
_entity.id
_entity.type
_entity.pdbx_description
1 polymer ?
#
loop_
_entity_poly.entity_id
_entity_poly.type
_entity_poly.pdbx_seq_one_letter_code
_entity_poly.pdbx_strand_id
1 'polypeptide(L)'
;MSASKHQVEIDEELSKIKDALSDRRNNLLSYVDRVGNNLLFKEKHLAELYFIVKIPQDYPKGLPKYSFEVEKVAIRKFVNENPRTDVTLTRVVLRRIFEISMARQLDIPEKIIELEPGFIEEIRREEAKMTEL
;
A
#
# COMPACT_ATOMS: atom_id res chain seq x y z
N MET A 1 9.68 -0.25 28.51
CA MET A 1 10.31 -1.05 27.44
C MET A 1 10.41 -0.16 26.21
N SER A 2 11.61 0.07 25.68
CA SER A 2 11.78 0.82 24.44
C SER A 2 11.28 -0.03 23.27
N ALA A 3 10.47 0.54 22.38
CA ALA A 3 10.20 -0.08 21.10
C ALA A 3 11.53 -0.30 20.35
N SER A 4 11.66 -1.41 19.62
CA SER A 4 12.83 -1.63 18.77
C SER A 4 12.83 -0.58 17.65
N LYS A 5 14.01 -0.17 17.17
CA LYS A 5 14.14 0.79 16.06
C LYS A 5 13.29 0.39 14.84
N HIS A 6 13.24 -0.91 14.57
CA HIS A 6 12.37 -1.54 13.56
C HIS A 6 10.89 -1.19 13.74
N GLN A 7 10.39 -1.27 14.98
CA GLN A 7 8.98 -1.01 15.28
C GLN A 7 8.64 0.48 15.11
N VAL A 8 9.57 1.36 15.47
CA VAL A 8 9.41 2.82 15.33
C VAL A 8 9.25 3.22 13.86
N GLU A 9 10.10 2.69 12.97
CA GLU A 9 10.04 3.02 11.53
C GLU A 9 8.71 2.59 10.88
N ILE A 10 8.22 1.38 11.21
CA ILE A 10 6.93 0.89 10.72
C ILE A 10 5.78 1.75 11.25
N ASP A 11 5.81 2.10 12.53
CA ASP A 11 4.73 2.87 13.16
C ASP A 11 4.70 4.32 12.64
N GLU A 12 5.86 4.92 12.35
CA GLU A 12 5.95 6.25 11.73
C GLU A 12 5.37 6.25 10.30
N GLU A 13 5.74 5.28 9.46
CA GLU A 13 5.15 5.14 8.13
C GLU A 13 3.65 4.88 8.20
N LEU A 14 3.22 3.93 9.04
CA LEU A 14 1.81 3.60 9.21
C LEU A 14 1.00 4.79 9.72
N SER A 15 1.55 5.60 10.62
CA SER A 15 0.89 6.81 11.13
C SER A 15 0.61 7.81 10.00
N LYS A 16 1.62 8.09 9.16
CA LYS A 16 1.47 8.98 7.99
C LYS A 16 0.43 8.44 7.01
N ILE A 17 0.48 7.14 6.70
CA ILE A 17 -0.48 6.49 5.81
C ILE A 17 -1.90 6.62 6.37
N LYS A 18 -2.11 6.33 7.66
CA LYS A 18 -3.43 6.46 8.29
C LYS A 18 -3.96 7.89 8.24
N ASP A 19 -3.10 8.88 8.49
CA ASP A 19 -3.48 10.28 8.39
C ASP A 19 -3.89 10.67 6.96
N ALA A 20 -3.16 10.23 5.95
CA ALA A 20 -3.52 10.46 4.55
C ALA A 20 -4.82 9.74 4.15
N LEU A 21 -4.99 8.48 4.55
CA LEU A 21 -6.19 7.69 4.28
C LEU A 21 -7.44 8.25 4.99
N SER A 22 -7.28 9.09 6.01
CA SER A 22 -8.38 9.77 6.70
C SER A 22 -8.95 10.97 5.93
N ASP A 23 -8.33 11.40 4.82
CA ASP A 23 -8.90 12.45 3.96
C ASP A 23 -10.32 12.06 3.53
N ARG A 24 -11.29 12.94 3.76
CA ARG A 24 -12.70 12.75 3.37
C ARG A 24 -12.90 12.49 1.87
N ARG A 25 -11.97 12.94 1.03
CA ARG A 25 -11.95 12.72 -0.42
C ARG A 25 -11.48 11.31 -0.79
N ASN A 26 -10.83 10.59 0.13
CA ASN A 26 -10.36 9.23 -0.12
C ASN A 26 -11.53 8.23 -0.14
N ASN A 27 -11.86 7.76 -1.34
CA ASN A 27 -12.83 6.71 -1.61
C ASN A 27 -12.17 5.43 -2.17
N LEU A 28 -10.86 5.26 -2.00
CA LEU A 28 -10.07 4.20 -2.62
C LEU A 28 -9.74 3.07 -1.63
N LEU A 29 -9.11 3.42 -0.50
CA LEU A 29 -8.55 2.46 0.44
C LEU A 29 -8.79 2.91 1.89
N SER A 30 -8.86 1.97 2.83
CA SER A 30 -8.98 2.24 4.26
C SER A 30 -8.09 1.29 5.05
N TYR A 31 -7.44 1.77 6.11
CA TYR A 31 -6.75 0.90 7.05
C TYR A 31 -7.77 0.22 7.97
N VAL A 32 -7.60 -1.08 8.21
CA VAL A 32 -8.49 -1.89 9.05
C VAL A 32 -7.82 -2.18 10.38
N ASP A 33 -6.74 -2.96 10.36
CA ASP A 33 -6.09 -3.44 11.57
C ASP A 33 -4.66 -3.95 11.28
N ARG A 34 -3.95 -4.30 12.35
CA ARG A 34 -2.64 -4.95 12.30
C ARG A 34 -2.69 -6.26 13.07
N VAL A 35 -2.36 -7.36 12.39
CA VAL A 35 -2.26 -8.70 12.98
C VAL A 35 -0.82 -9.17 12.89
N GLY A 36 -0.08 -9.02 13.99
CA GLY A 36 1.36 -9.28 14.02
C GLY A 36 2.12 -8.36 13.05
N ASN A 37 2.75 -8.96 12.02
CA ASN A 37 3.48 -8.24 10.98
C ASN A 37 2.66 -7.99 9.71
N ASN A 38 1.37 -8.32 9.73
CA ASN A 38 0.46 -8.06 8.61
C ASN A 38 -0.36 -6.80 8.90
N LEU A 39 -0.37 -5.89 7.93
CA LEU A 39 -1.17 -4.68 7.91
C LEU A 39 -2.32 -4.89 6.96
N LEU A 40 -3.55 -4.78 7.46
CA LEU A 40 -4.77 -5.04 6.72
C LEU A 40 -5.38 -3.73 6.26
N PHE A 41 -5.64 -3.64 4.97
CA PHE A 41 -6.35 -2.55 4.33
C PHE A 41 -7.59 -3.11 3.64
N LYS A 42 -8.68 -2.34 3.63
CA LYS A 42 -9.91 -2.65 2.91
C LYS A 42 -10.09 -1.66 1.79
N GLU A 43 -10.26 -2.18 0.58
CA GLU A 43 -10.64 -1.36 -0.57
C GLU A 43 -12.09 -0.95 -0.44
N LYS A 44 -12.39 0.32 -0.75
CA LYS A 44 -13.75 0.85 -0.70
C LYS A 44 -14.48 0.45 -2.00
N HIS A 45 -14.79 -0.84 -2.14
CA HIS A 45 -15.41 -1.48 -3.31
C HIS A 45 -16.78 -2.12 -2.96
N LEU A 46 -17.57 -2.52 -3.98
CA LEU A 46 -18.85 -3.24 -3.85
C LEU A 46 -18.69 -4.65 -3.28
N ALA A 47 -17.50 -5.23 -3.37
CA ALA A 47 -17.10 -6.52 -2.81
C ALA A 47 -15.98 -6.28 -1.79
N GLU A 48 -15.98 -7.02 -0.68
CA GLU A 48 -15.00 -6.87 0.40
C GLU A 48 -13.65 -7.46 -0.03
N LEU A 49 -12.85 -6.65 -0.73
CA LEU A 49 -11.47 -6.93 -1.07
C LEU A 49 -10.55 -6.35 0.01
N TYR A 50 -9.82 -7.23 0.68
CA TYR A 50 -8.80 -6.91 1.65
C TYR A 50 -7.42 -7.01 1.00
N PHE A 51 -6.66 -5.92 1.10
CA PHE A 51 -5.26 -5.83 0.73
C PHE A 51 -4.41 -6.02 1.98
N ILE A 52 -3.58 -7.05 2.01
CA ILE A 52 -2.80 -7.44 3.19
C ILE A 52 -1.33 -7.22 2.87
N VAL A 53 -0.66 -6.34 3.60
CA VAL A 53 0.78 -6.09 3.48
C VAL A 53 1.52 -6.80 4.62
N LYS A 54 2.39 -7.73 4.28
CA LYS A 54 3.29 -8.40 5.21
C LYS A 54 4.64 -7.68 5.27
N ILE A 55 4.97 -7.20 6.46
CA ILE A 55 6.27 -6.59 6.75
C ILE A 55 7.28 -7.69 7.14
N PRO A 56 8.44 -7.78 6.47
CA PRO A 56 9.46 -8.76 6.82
C PRO A 56 10.17 -8.37 8.13
N GLN A 57 10.74 -9.36 8.82
CA GLN A 57 11.37 -9.14 10.13
C GLN A 57 12.63 -8.25 10.06
N ASP A 58 13.29 -8.22 8.91
CA ASP A 58 14.49 -7.43 8.64
C ASP A 58 14.18 -6.08 7.96
N TYR A 59 12.92 -5.65 7.92
CA TYR A 59 12.55 -4.31 7.45
C TYR A 59 13.34 -3.22 8.19
N PRO A 60 13.86 -2.18 7.51
CA PRO A 60 13.64 -1.82 6.10
C PRO A 60 14.61 -2.46 5.10
N LYS A 61 15.47 -3.40 5.51
CA LYS A 61 16.35 -4.12 4.57
C LYS A 61 15.58 -5.11 3.70
N GLY A 62 14.62 -5.82 4.31
CA GLY A 62 13.70 -6.69 3.60
C GLY A 62 12.56 -5.90 2.96
N LEU A 63 12.14 -6.32 1.77
CA LEU A 63 11.03 -5.69 1.05
C LEU A 63 9.67 -6.16 1.59
N PRO A 64 8.68 -5.25 1.76
CA PRO A 64 7.31 -5.67 2.03
C PRO A 64 6.77 -6.52 0.90
N LYS A 65 5.83 -7.41 1.22
CA LYS A 65 5.11 -8.25 0.27
C LYS A 65 3.63 -8.11 0.53
N TYR A 66 2.78 -8.33 -0.47
CA TYR A 66 1.35 -8.22 -0.31
C TYR A 66 0.58 -9.41 -0.90
N SER A 67 -0.65 -9.56 -0.44
CA SER A 67 -1.62 -10.58 -0.85
C SER A 67 -3.01 -9.96 -0.74
N PHE A 68 -4.00 -10.63 -1.33
CA PHE A 68 -5.38 -10.19 -1.35
C PHE A 68 -6.30 -11.26 -0.76
N GLU A 69 -7.38 -10.83 -0.12
CA GLU A 69 -8.44 -11.70 0.37
C GLU A 69 -9.79 -11.12 -0.05
N VAL A 70 -10.65 -11.95 -0.65
CA VAL A 70 -12.00 -11.56 -1.06
C VAL A 70 -12.99 -12.40 -0.27
N GLU A 71 -13.84 -11.74 0.52
CA GLU A 71 -14.85 -12.33 1.40
C GLU A 71 -14.29 -13.36 2.41
N LYS A 72 -13.90 -14.56 1.95
CA LYS A 72 -13.28 -15.66 2.72
C LYS A 72 -12.25 -16.46 1.91
N VAL A 73 -11.91 -16.02 0.70
CA VAL A 73 -10.95 -16.69 -0.18
C VAL A 73 -9.63 -15.92 -0.12
N ALA A 74 -8.65 -16.50 0.58
CA ALA A 74 -7.29 -15.97 0.60
C ALA A 74 -6.57 -16.30 -0.72
N ILE A 75 -6.07 -15.27 -1.42
CA ILE A 75 -5.18 -15.44 -2.58
C ILE A 75 -3.77 -15.74 -2.04
N ARG A 76 -3.44 -17.03 -2.00
CA ARG A 76 -2.49 -17.65 -1.05
C ARG A 76 -1.00 -17.29 -1.14
N LYS A 77 -0.56 -16.27 -1.89
CA LYS A 77 0.87 -15.95 -2.00
C LYS A 77 1.14 -14.47 -1.73
N PHE A 78 2.01 -14.22 -0.74
CA PHE A 78 2.62 -12.91 -0.54
C PHE A 78 3.74 -12.71 -1.55
N VAL A 79 3.59 -11.72 -2.42
CA VAL A 79 4.57 -11.35 -3.45
C VAL A 79 4.79 -9.84 -3.45
N ASN A 80 5.95 -9.41 -3.93
CA ASN A 80 6.19 -8.03 -4.32
C ASN A 80 6.45 -8.06 -5.82
N GLU A 81 5.46 -7.64 -6.62
CA GLU A 81 5.51 -7.70 -8.08
C GLU A 81 6.45 -6.63 -8.65
N ASN A 82 6.68 -5.55 -7.89
CA ASN A 82 7.50 -4.41 -8.31
C ASN A 82 8.66 -4.15 -7.31
N PRO A 83 9.58 -5.11 -7.09
CA PRO A 83 10.59 -5.02 -6.02
C PRO A 83 11.61 -3.89 -6.19
N ARG A 84 11.68 -3.27 -7.37
CA ARG A 84 12.56 -2.12 -7.65
C ARG A 84 12.01 -0.81 -7.09
N THR A 85 10.70 -0.68 -7.08
CA THR A 85 10.01 0.57 -6.76
C THR A 85 9.27 0.46 -5.43
N ASP A 86 8.65 -0.69 -5.15
CA ASP A 86 7.85 -0.95 -3.95
C ASP A 86 8.75 -1.38 -2.77
N VAL A 87 9.68 -0.50 -2.38
CA VAL A 87 10.73 -0.77 -1.38
C VAL A 87 10.35 -0.44 0.06
N THR A 88 9.31 0.38 0.25
CA THR A 88 8.77 0.77 1.56
C THR A 88 7.31 0.39 1.68
N LEU A 89 6.79 0.33 2.92
CA LEU A 89 5.37 0.17 3.15
C LEU A 89 4.56 1.28 2.45
N THR A 90 5.03 2.51 2.57
CA THR A 90 4.39 3.68 1.94
C THR A 90 4.22 3.49 0.44
N ARG A 91 5.28 3.09 -0.27
CA ARG A 91 5.24 2.87 -1.73
C ARG A 91 4.33 1.72 -2.12
N VAL A 92 4.31 0.63 -1.36
CA VAL A 92 3.40 -0.50 -1.58
C VAL A 92 1.93 -0.07 -1.45
N VAL A 93 1.61 0.79 -0.49
CA VAL A 93 0.25 1.35 -0.33
C VAL A 93 -0.08 2.32 -1.48
N LEU A 94 0.84 3.20 -1.84
CA LEU A 94 0.66 4.15 -2.95
C LEU A 94 0.46 3.45 -4.30
N ARG A 95 1.22 2.38 -4.56
CA ARG A 95 1.03 1.49 -5.70
C ARG A 95 -0.41 0.99 -5.76
N ARG A 96 -0.91 0.45 -4.65
CA ARG A 96 -2.26 -0.10 -4.64
C ARG A 96 -3.33 0.97 -4.87
N ILE A 97 -3.15 2.14 -4.27
CA ILE A 97 -4.05 3.29 -4.51
C ILE A 97 -4.03 3.69 -5.98
N PHE A 98 -2.86 3.73 -6.62
CA PHE A 98 -2.72 4.01 -8.04
C PHE A 98 -3.46 2.99 -8.89
N GLU A 99 -3.30 1.70 -8.63
CA GLU A 99 -4.00 0.62 -9.36
C GLU A 99 -5.52 0.76 -9.24
N ILE A 100 -6.03 1.03 -8.04
CA ILE A 100 -7.47 1.25 -7.81
C ILE A 100 -7.95 2.50 -8.55
N SER A 101 -7.19 3.59 -8.49
CA SER A 101 -7.47 4.85 -9.18
C SER A 101 -7.57 4.64 -10.69
N MET A 102 -6.60 3.93 -11.29
CA MET A 102 -6.60 3.61 -12.72
C MET A 102 -7.77 2.72 -13.11
N ALA A 103 -8.00 1.62 -12.37
CA ALA A 103 -9.07 0.68 -12.67
C ALA A 103 -10.46 1.31 -12.57
N ARG A 104 -10.63 2.31 -11.70
CA ARG A 104 -11.93 2.95 -11.42
C ARG A 104 -12.08 4.35 -12.00
N GLN A 105 -11.05 4.88 -12.65
CA GLN A 105 -11.01 6.25 -13.18
C GLN A 105 -11.33 7.30 -12.10
N LEU A 106 -10.71 7.13 -10.93
CA LEU A 106 -10.88 8.02 -9.79
C LEU A 106 -9.61 8.83 -9.55
N ASP A 107 -9.76 10.10 -9.18
CA ASP A 107 -8.62 10.93 -8.78
C ASP A 107 -8.04 10.46 -7.44
N ILE A 108 -6.71 10.50 -7.33
CA ILE A 108 -6.01 10.27 -6.08
C ILE A 108 -6.00 11.59 -5.29
N PRO A 109 -6.51 11.62 -4.05
CA PRO A 109 -6.44 12.81 -3.20
C PRO A 109 -5.00 13.33 -3.00
N GLU A 110 -4.83 14.65 -3.00
CA GLU A 110 -3.52 15.30 -2.83
C GLU A 110 -2.80 14.85 -1.54
N LYS A 111 -3.53 14.71 -0.43
CA LYS A 111 -2.97 14.26 0.85
C LYS A 111 -2.33 12.87 0.78
N ILE A 112 -2.81 12.04 -0.16
CA ILE A 112 -2.21 10.73 -0.43
C ILE A 112 -0.98 10.90 -1.32
N ILE A 113 -1.02 11.74 -2.34
CA ILE A 113 0.14 12.04 -3.20
C ILE A 113 1.30 12.61 -2.36
N GLU A 114 1.00 13.44 -1.35
CA GLU A 114 1.95 14.05 -0.43
C GLU A 114 2.69 13.05 0.47
N LEU A 115 2.23 11.80 0.59
CA LEU A 115 2.96 10.75 1.30
C LEU A 115 4.34 10.53 0.68
N GLU A 116 4.43 10.56 -0.65
CA GLU A 116 5.69 10.50 -1.38
C GLU A 116 5.57 11.22 -2.73
N PRO A 117 5.83 12.54 -2.76
CA PRO A 117 5.69 13.35 -3.96
C PRO A 117 6.52 12.82 -5.13
N GLY A 118 5.89 12.66 -6.29
CA GLY A 118 6.53 12.18 -7.51
C GLY A 118 6.56 10.66 -7.70
N PHE A 119 6.20 9.87 -6.67
CA PHE A 119 6.14 8.41 -6.82
C PHE A 119 5.01 8.00 -7.77
N ILE A 120 3.84 8.66 -7.73
CA ILE A 120 2.74 8.36 -8.66
C ILE A 120 3.14 8.64 -10.11
N GLU A 121 3.87 9.73 -10.37
CA GLU A 121 4.43 10.05 -11.68
C GLU A 121 5.50 9.03 -12.12
N GLU A 122 6.34 8.57 -11.20
CA GLU A 122 7.30 7.49 -11.43
C GLU A 122 6.58 6.22 -11.91
N ILE A 123 5.53 5.81 -11.19
CA ILE A 123 4.69 4.65 -11.56
C ILE A 123 4.11 4.80 -12.96
N ARG A 124 3.48 5.94 -13.26
CA ARG A 124 2.85 6.19 -14.57
C ARG A 124 3.84 6.04 -15.71
N ARG A 125 5.09 6.49 -15.52
CA ARG A 125 6.15 6.37 -16.53
C ARG A 125 6.59 4.91 -16.71
N GLU A 126 6.68 4.13 -15.65
CA GLU A 126 7.06 2.72 -15.74
C GLU A 126 5.97 1.89 -16.46
N GLU A 127 4.69 2.12 -16.14
CA GLU A 127 3.56 1.45 -16.83
C GLU A 127 3.50 1.79 -18.33
N ALA A 128 3.75 3.06 -18.68
CA ALA A 128 3.79 3.49 -20.08
C ALA A 128 4.87 2.74 -20.88
N LYS A 129 6.06 2.55 -20.30
CA LYS A 129 7.15 1.78 -20.94
C LYS A 129 6.80 0.31 -21.15
N MET A 130 5.99 -0.28 -20.28
CA MET A 130 5.57 -1.68 -20.40
C MET A 130 4.51 -1.89 -21.48
N THR A 131 3.76 -0.85 -21.84
CA THR A 131 2.70 -0.91 -22.86
C THR A 131 3.24 -0.72 -24.29
N GLU A 132 4.49 -0.25 -24.43
CA GLU A 132 5.18 -0.02 -25.71
C GLU A 132 6.00 -1.23 -26.22
N LEU A 133 5.96 -2.37 -25.52
CA LEU A 133 6.64 -3.63 -25.87
C LEU A 133 5.65 -4.69 -26.37
#